data_AF-A0A315UWD3-F1
#
_entry.id   AF-A0A315UWD3-F1
#
_cell.length_a   1.000
_cell.length_b   1.000
_cell.length_c   1.000
_cell.angle_alpha   90.00
_cell.angle_beta   90.00
_cell.angle_gamma   90.00
#
_symmetry.space_group_name_H-M   'P 1'
#
loop_
_entity.id
_entity.type
_entity.pdbx_description
1 polymer ?
#
loop_
_entity_poly.entity_id
_entity_poly.type
_entity_poly.pdbx_seq_one_letter_code
_entity_poly.pdbx_strand_id
1 'polypeptide(L)'
;PHIIFLSQSVLCKECPGSGVNRPTLSGSRICHEIAHSWFGLVIGARDWTEEWISEGFATFLEDIIWAQAQQLSSQQTAEQFDLKALLRWKRLSDELQNSNEELQILRPNMERTGQVSDSGSSTIKHALNPDKTFMQVHYLKGYFLLRFLASEVGDQHLIDFFRLFVKKYHGQLILSQDFLQMFLITFPHMERKGLTLSAIYADWLDRPGIPEWLHERSAVWSQARLVEEVKAEVVKWILSSRTHQAKGRKRKRTEPKVNYKEVGTLQY
;
A
#
# COMPACT_ATOMS: atom_id res chain seq x y z
N PRO A 1 -4.19 -15.08 16.95
CA PRO A 1 -4.18 -16.18 15.95
C PRO A 1 -2.74 -16.65 15.68
N HIS A 2 -2.54 -17.95 15.46
CA HIS A 2 -1.20 -18.56 15.35
C HIS A 2 -0.91 -19.21 13.99
N ILE A 3 -1.81 -19.05 13.01
CA ILE A 3 -1.70 -19.65 11.67
C ILE A 3 -1.93 -18.55 10.64
N ILE A 4 -1.01 -18.44 9.66
CA ILE A 4 -1.11 -17.52 8.51
C ILE A 4 -1.33 -18.37 7.26
N PHE A 5 -2.34 -18.01 6.46
CA PHE A 5 -2.58 -18.62 5.15
C PHE A 5 -1.87 -17.81 4.07
N LEU A 6 -1.03 -18.47 3.27
CA LEU A 6 -0.29 -17.84 2.18
C LEU A 6 -0.55 -18.55 0.86
N SER A 7 -0.73 -17.77 -0.20
CA SER A 7 -0.84 -18.31 -1.56
C SER A 7 0.50 -18.88 -2.03
N GLN A 8 0.48 -19.98 -2.78
CA GLN A 8 1.68 -20.54 -3.41
C GLN A 8 2.39 -19.55 -4.34
N SER A 9 1.70 -18.51 -4.82
CA SER A 9 2.29 -17.46 -5.66
C SER A 9 3.37 -16.63 -4.97
N VAL A 10 3.48 -16.69 -3.63
CA VAL A 10 4.58 -16.03 -2.91
C VAL A 10 5.89 -16.81 -2.98
N LEU A 11 5.88 -18.05 -3.48
CA LEU A 11 7.08 -18.86 -3.68
C LEU A 11 7.72 -18.51 -5.02
N CYS A 12 8.91 -17.90 -4.99
CA CYS A 12 9.73 -17.67 -6.17
C CYS A 12 10.84 -18.74 -6.25
N LYS A 13 11.18 -19.20 -7.46
CA LYS A 13 12.43 -19.93 -7.67
C LYS A 13 13.54 -18.89 -7.86
N GLU A 14 14.68 -19.06 -7.19
CA GLU A 14 15.83 -18.19 -7.42
C GLU A 14 16.24 -18.18 -8.90
N CYS A 15 16.80 -17.06 -9.35
CA CYS A 15 17.39 -16.96 -10.68
C CYS A 15 18.47 -18.05 -10.87
N PRO A 16 18.54 -18.70 -12.05
CA PRO A 16 19.59 -19.68 -12.33
C PRO A 16 20.97 -18.99 -12.26
N GLY A 17 21.73 -19.26 -11.20
CA GLY A 17 23.07 -18.70 -10.98
C GLY A 17 23.55 -18.65 -9.52
N SER A 18 22.66 -18.71 -8.53
CA SER A 18 23.00 -18.62 -7.09
C SER A 18 23.49 -19.93 -6.47
N GLY A 19 23.47 -21.05 -7.21
CA GLY A 19 23.89 -22.37 -6.70
C GLY A 19 22.97 -22.99 -5.64
N VAL A 20 21.88 -22.31 -5.26
CA VAL A 20 20.92 -22.77 -4.27
C VAL A 20 19.56 -22.99 -4.94
N ASN A 21 19.21 -24.25 -5.20
CA ASN A 21 17.90 -24.66 -5.74
C ASN A 21 16.80 -24.62 -4.65
N ARG A 22 16.74 -23.54 -3.85
CA ARG A 22 15.71 -23.41 -2.80
C ARG A 22 14.71 -22.32 -3.22
N PRO A 23 13.39 -22.58 -3.11
CA PRO A 23 12.42 -21.53 -3.35
C PRO A 23 12.63 -20.38 -2.36
N THR A 24 12.90 -19.19 -2.88
CA THR A 24 12.91 -17.93 -2.13
C THR A 24 11.52 -17.38 -2.07
N LEU A 25 11.12 -16.91 -0.91
CA LEU A 25 9.79 -16.39 -0.70
C LEU A 25 9.78 -14.87 -0.93
N SER A 26 8.75 -14.35 -1.62
CA SER A 26 8.46 -12.92 -1.68
C SER A 26 8.07 -12.44 -0.29
N GLY A 27 9.07 -12.06 0.50
CA GLY A 27 8.88 -11.89 1.94
C GLY A 27 8.10 -10.65 2.33
N SER A 28 7.86 -9.71 1.43
CA SER A 28 6.98 -8.57 1.74
C SER A 28 5.58 -9.02 2.15
N ARG A 29 5.01 -10.04 1.49
CA ARG A 29 3.67 -10.53 1.86
C ARG A 29 3.68 -11.23 3.21
N ILE A 30 4.72 -12.00 3.54
CA ILE A 30 4.83 -12.58 4.88
C ILE A 30 4.99 -11.49 5.94
N CYS A 31 5.83 -10.48 5.67
CA CYS A 31 6.01 -9.36 6.59
C CYS A 31 4.71 -8.58 6.82
N HIS A 32 3.85 -8.47 5.81
CA HIS A 32 2.50 -7.91 5.93
C HIS A 32 1.64 -8.69 6.93
N GLU A 33 1.53 -10.01 6.74
CA GLU A 33 0.75 -10.87 7.64
C GLU A 33 1.34 -10.91 9.06
N ILE A 34 2.67 -10.83 9.21
CA ILE A 34 3.32 -10.70 10.50
C ILE A 34 2.95 -9.36 11.15
N ALA A 35 2.94 -8.26 10.40
CA ALA A 35 2.57 -6.94 10.91
C ALA A 35 1.14 -6.91 11.46
N HIS A 36 0.22 -7.70 10.89
CA HIS A 36 -1.14 -7.84 11.43
C HIS A 36 -1.18 -8.38 12.86
N SER A 37 -0.13 -9.06 13.34
CA SER A 37 -0.02 -9.47 14.74
C SER A 37 -0.20 -8.30 15.71
N TRP A 38 0.22 -7.09 15.33
CA TRP A 38 -0.01 -5.88 16.11
C TRP A 38 -1.26 -5.12 15.68
N PHE A 39 -1.39 -4.82 14.38
CA PHE A 39 -2.47 -4.00 13.82
C PHE A 39 -3.42 -4.84 12.97
N GLY A 40 -4.61 -5.10 13.50
CA GLY A 40 -5.62 -6.03 12.95
C GLY A 40 -5.91 -7.20 13.90
N LEU A 41 -4.96 -7.58 14.77
CA LEU A 41 -5.14 -8.66 15.75
C LEU A 41 -5.08 -8.19 17.21
N VAL A 42 -3.97 -7.58 17.63
CA VAL A 42 -3.83 -7.08 19.02
C VAL A 42 -4.55 -5.75 19.21
N ILE A 43 -4.49 -4.86 18.22
CA ILE A 43 -5.32 -3.66 18.13
C ILE A 43 -6.21 -3.82 16.91
N GLY A 44 -7.53 -3.68 17.08
CA GLY A 44 -8.48 -3.73 15.97
C GLY A 44 -9.04 -2.35 15.61
N ALA A 45 -9.52 -2.22 14.38
CA ALA A 45 -10.37 -1.10 13.97
C ALA A 45 -11.72 -1.14 14.72
N ARG A 46 -12.24 0.01 15.16
CA ARG A 46 -13.54 0.09 15.86
C ARG A 46 -14.71 -0.39 15.01
N ASP A 47 -14.64 -0.10 13.71
CA ASP A 47 -15.55 -0.54 12.67
C ASP A 47 -14.84 -0.44 11.29
N TRP A 48 -15.50 -0.89 10.21
CA TRP A 48 -14.90 -0.93 8.87
C TRP A 48 -14.61 0.43 8.22
N THR A 49 -15.03 1.54 8.82
CA THR A 49 -14.61 2.88 8.38
C THR A 49 -13.17 3.18 8.82
N GLU A 50 -12.68 2.47 9.83
CA GLU A 50 -11.34 2.60 10.41
C GLU A 50 -10.34 1.56 9.88
N GLU A 51 -10.68 0.83 8.81
CA GLU A 51 -9.91 -0.32 8.29
C GLU A 51 -8.44 0.01 7.94
N TRP A 52 -8.15 1.27 7.60
CA TRP A 52 -6.79 1.70 7.32
C TRP A 52 -5.84 1.52 8.53
N ILE A 53 -6.38 1.46 9.76
CA ILE A 53 -5.60 1.17 10.97
C ILE A 53 -5.01 -0.23 10.90
N SER A 54 -5.71 -1.20 10.30
CA SER A 54 -5.18 -2.54 10.07
C SER A 54 -4.24 -2.52 8.86
N GLU A 55 -4.80 -2.15 7.70
CA GLU A 55 -4.17 -2.39 6.41
C GLU A 55 -3.06 -1.40 6.07
N GLY A 56 -3.24 -0.13 6.44
CA GLY A 56 -2.23 0.91 6.26
C GLY A 56 -0.99 0.65 7.13
N PHE A 57 -1.19 0.22 8.38
CA PHE A 57 -0.09 -0.15 9.28
C PHE A 57 0.63 -1.40 8.84
N ALA A 58 -0.09 -2.45 8.43
CA ALA A 58 0.53 -3.66 7.88
C ALA A 58 1.37 -3.34 6.64
N THR A 59 0.82 -2.55 5.71
CA THR A 59 1.54 -2.08 4.50
C THR A 59 2.76 -1.22 4.82
N PHE A 60 2.74 -0.45 5.92
CA PHE A 60 3.90 0.35 6.36
C PHE A 60 4.98 -0.51 7.01
N LEU A 61 4.58 -1.38 7.94
CA LEU A 61 5.50 -2.22 8.70
C LEU A 61 6.10 -3.35 7.86
N GLU A 62 5.43 -3.82 6.81
CA GLU A 62 5.95 -4.90 5.96
C GLU A 62 7.32 -4.55 5.38
N ASP A 63 7.53 -3.29 5.01
CA ASP A 63 8.78 -2.81 4.43
C ASP A 63 9.91 -2.78 5.46
N ILE A 64 9.59 -2.36 6.69
CA ILE A 64 10.53 -2.26 7.80
C ILE A 64 10.96 -3.65 8.24
N ILE A 65 10.01 -4.55 8.45
CA ILE A 65 10.28 -5.94 8.84
C ILE A 65 11.08 -6.63 7.74
N TRP A 66 10.72 -6.44 6.47
CA TRP A 66 11.43 -7.04 5.35
C TRP A 66 12.87 -6.54 5.24
N ALA A 67 13.09 -5.23 5.34
CA ALA A 67 14.44 -4.65 5.29
C ALA A 67 15.33 -5.17 6.43
N GLN A 68 14.77 -5.31 7.64
CA GLN A 68 15.46 -5.90 8.78
C GLN A 68 15.78 -7.39 8.58
N ALA A 69 14.82 -8.17 8.07
CA ALA A 69 15.02 -9.60 7.79
C ALA A 69 16.09 -9.84 6.72
N GLN A 70 16.18 -8.95 5.74
CA GLN A 70 17.20 -8.97 4.70
C GLN A 70 18.55 -8.38 5.14
N GLN A 71 18.64 -7.81 6.34
CA GLN A 71 19.84 -7.14 6.86
C GLN A 71 20.40 -6.08 5.90
N LEU A 72 19.50 -5.34 5.24
CA LEU A 72 19.89 -4.32 4.26
C LEU A 72 20.63 -3.17 4.96
N SER A 73 21.64 -2.63 4.26
CA SER A 73 22.27 -1.37 4.66
C SER A 73 21.27 -0.21 4.60
N SER A 74 21.51 0.88 5.34
CA SER A 74 20.64 2.06 5.34
C SER A 74 20.42 2.64 3.94
N GLN A 75 21.46 2.63 3.09
CA GLN A 75 21.34 3.08 1.70
C GLN A 75 20.41 2.17 0.88
N GLN A 76 20.59 0.85 0.97
CA GLN A 76 19.75 -0.11 0.24
C GLN A 76 18.29 -0.05 0.71
N THR A 77 18.07 0.10 2.02
CA THR A 77 16.72 0.29 2.58
C THR A 77 16.06 1.53 2.01
N ALA A 78 16.74 2.68 2.02
CA ALA A 78 16.21 3.94 1.49
C ALA A 78 15.85 3.81 0.01
N GLU A 79 16.75 3.26 -0.81
CA GLU A 79 16.51 3.08 -2.24
C GLU A 79 15.33 2.13 -2.53
N GLN A 80 15.21 1.02 -1.79
CA GLN A 80 14.07 0.11 -1.92
C GLN A 80 12.77 0.75 -1.46
N PHE A 81 12.78 1.54 -0.39
CA PHE A 81 11.61 2.22 0.13
C PHE A 81 11.10 3.28 -0.85
N ASP A 82 11.99 4.06 -1.45
CA ASP A 82 11.60 5.05 -2.47
C ASP A 82 11.05 4.38 -3.74
N LEU A 83 11.66 3.27 -4.19
CA LEU A 83 11.13 2.50 -5.32
C LEU A 83 9.73 1.95 -5.01
N LYS A 84 9.54 1.32 -3.85
CA LYS A 84 8.23 0.79 -3.43
C LYS A 84 7.20 1.89 -3.24
N ALA A 85 7.58 3.03 -2.65
CA ALA A 85 6.71 4.19 -2.51
C ALA A 85 6.26 4.71 -3.88
N LEU A 86 7.15 4.78 -4.87
CA LEU A 86 6.77 5.15 -6.24
C LEU A 86 5.79 4.15 -6.87
N LEU A 87 6.01 2.85 -6.69
CA LEU A 87 5.11 1.81 -7.22
C LEU A 87 3.72 1.88 -6.57
N ARG A 88 3.68 2.01 -5.24
CA ARG A 88 2.43 2.21 -4.47
C ARG A 88 1.73 3.51 -4.87
N TRP A 89 2.48 4.57 -5.12
CA TRP A 89 1.95 5.84 -5.58
C TRP A 89 1.28 5.69 -6.95
N LYS A 90 1.96 5.07 -7.92
CA LYS A 90 1.38 4.81 -9.25
C LYS A 90 0.10 3.99 -9.13
N ARG A 91 0.12 2.93 -8.32
CA ARG A 91 -1.05 2.08 -8.08
C ARG A 91 -2.23 2.87 -7.48
N LEU A 92 -1.97 3.69 -6.47
CA LEU A 92 -2.99 4.55 -5.85
C LEU A 92 -3.50 5.58 -6.85
N SER A 93 -2.61 6.27 -7.57
CA SER A 93 -3.00 7.26 -8.58
C SER A 93 -3.90 6.65 -9.66
N ASP A 94 -3.55 5.47 -10.18
CA ASP A 94 -4.36 4.76 -11.15
C ASP A 94 -5.73 4.37 -10.57
N GLU A 95 -5.79 3.88 -9.33
CA GLU A 95 -7.04 3.52 -8.67
C GLU A 95 -7.95 4.74 -8.45
N LEU A 96 -7.41 5.86 -7.98
CA LEU A 96 -8.17 7.07 -7.72
C LEU A 96 -8.67 7.74 -9.00
N GLN A 97 -7.92 7.67 -10.11
CA GLN A 97 -8.36 8.17 -11.41
C GLN A 97 -9.54 7.37 -12.00
N ASN A 98 -9.72 6.12 -11.57
CA ASN A 98 -10.69 5.19 -12.13
C ASN A 98 -11.79 4.79 -11.12
N SER A 99 -11.97 5.56 -10.04
CA SER A 99 -12.99 5.30 -9.01
C SER A 99 -13.77 6.56 -8.63
N ASN A 100 -15.00 6.36 -8.15
CA ASN A 100 -15.85 7.46 -7.66
C ASN A 100 -15.27 8.08 -6.39
N GLU A 101 -15.46 9.39 -6.18
CA GLU A 101 -14.89 10.14 -5.04
C GLU A 101 -15.17 9.51 -3.68
N GLU A 102 -16.38 8.98 -3.45
CA GLU A 102 -16.74 8.31 -2.19
C GLU A 102 -15.84 7.12 -1.84
N LEU A 103 -15.30 6.43 -2.85
CA LEU A 103 -14.41 5.28 -2.68
C LEU A 103 -12.94 5.69 -2.46
N GLN A 104 -12.62 6.96 -2.63
CA GLN A 104 -11.26 7.52 -2.51
C GLN A 104 -10.94 8.01 -1.08
N ILE A 105 -11.97 8.07 -0.22
CA ILE A 105 -11.87 8.57 1.14
C ILE A 105 -11.26 7.47 2.03
N LEU A 106 -10.18 7.82 2.75
CA LEU A 106 -9.44 6.85 3.57
C LEU A 106 -10.26 6.34 4.76
N ARG A 107 -10.98 7.27 5.39
CA ARG A 107 -11.92 7.01 6.48
C ARG A 107 -13.26 7.67 6.10
N PRO A 108 -14.21 6.93 5.53
CA PRO A 108 -15.50 7.49 5.16
C PRO A 108 -16.21 8.06 6.39
N ASN A 109 -16.19 9.39 6.54
CA ASN A 109 -16.86 10.10 7.61
C ASN A 109 -18.36 10.22 7.28
N MET A 110 -19.09 9.14 7.48
CA MET A 110 -20.53 9.21 7.52
C MET A 110 -20.92 9.39 8.98
N GLU A 111 -21.36 10.59 9.36
CA GLU A 111 -22.11 10.83 10.61
C GLU A 111 -23.44 10.02 10.70
N ARG A 112 -23.60 8.99 9.86
CA ARG A 112 -24.73 8.05 9.76
C ARG A 112 -24.31 6.59 9.51
N THR A 113 -23.06 6.17 9.76
CA THR A 113 -22.67 4.74 9.63
C THR A 113 -22.97 3.86 10.84
N GLY A 114 -23.77 4.33 11.79
CA GLY A 114 -24.41 3.44 12.75
C GLY A 114 -25.42 4.17 13.61
N GLN A 115 -26.72 3.93 13.38
CA GLN A 115 -27.57 3.79 14.56
C GLN A 115 -27.00 2.59 15.31
N VAL A 116 -26.40 2.85 16.45
CA VAL A 116 -26.06 1.81 17.42
C VAL A 116 -27.40 1.27 17.90
N SER A 117 -27.80 0.09 17.45
CA SER A 117 -28.84 -0.64 18.21
C SER A 117 -28.30 -0.88 19.62
N ASP A 118 -29.16 -1.01 20.63
CA ASP A 118 -28.77 -1.26 22.03
C ASP A 118 -27.84 -2.49 22.24
N SER A 119 -27.59 -3.27 21.18
CA SER A 119 -26.61 -4.36 21.07
C SER A 119 -25.19 -3.97 20.63
N GLY A 120 -24.90 -2.70 20.31
CA GLY A 120 -23.55 -2.23 19.97
C GLY A 120 -23.11 -2.45 18.50
N SER A 121 -24.03 -2.83 17.61
CA SER A 121 -23.74 -3.06 16.18
C SER A 121 -23.95 -1.80 15.35
N SER A 122 -22.97 -1.44 14.52
CA SER A 122 -23.04 -0.31 13.58
C SER A 122 -23.21 -0.85 12.16
N THR A 123 -24.38 -0.65 11.56
CA THR A 123 -24.65 -1.09 10.18
C THR A 123 -24.06 -0.09 9.18
N ILE A 124 -22.89 -0.42 8.63
CA ILE A 124 -22.28 0.36 7.55
C ILE A 124 -23.04 0.03 6.26
N LYS A 125 -23.90 0.96 5.80
CA LYS A 125 -24.65 0.83 4.54
C LYS A 125 -23.76 0.55 3.31
N HIS A 126 -22.49 0.93 3.37
CA HIS A 126 -21.52 0.82 2.27
C HIS A 126 -20.44 -0.26 2.50
N ALA A 127 -20.55 -1.09 3.55
CA ALA A 127 -19.70 -2.27 3.71
C ALA A 127 -20.00 -3.34 2.63
N LEU A 128 -21.15 -3.22 1.95
CA LEU A 128 -21.62 -4.07 0.86
C LEU A 128 -21.49 -3.40 -0.51
N ASN A 129 -20.60 -2.43 -0.71
CA ASN A 129 -20.26 -2.04 -2.08
C ASN A 129 -19.33 -3.14 -2.65
N PRO A 130 -19.79 -3.96 -3.63
CA PRO A 130 -18.97 -5.03 -4.19
C PRO A 130 -17.68 -4.51 -4.83
N ASP A 131 -17.66 -3.26 -5.29
CA ASP A 131 -16.47 -2.61 -5.84
C ASP A 131 -15.44 -2.27 -4.75
N LYS A 132 -15.88 -2.06 -3.50
CA LYS A 132 -15.00 -1.79 -2.35
C LYS A 132 -14.10 -2.98 -2.02
N THR A 133 -14.54 -4.21 -2.32
CA THR A 133 -13.78 -5.45 -2.12
C THR A 133 -12.43 -5.45 -2.85
N PHE A 134 -12.25 -4.60 -3.86
CA PHE A 134 -11.03 -4.52 -4.66
C PHE A 134 -10.22 -3.22 -4.46
N MET A 135 -10.68 -2.31 -3.60
CA MET A 135 -10.03 -1.01 -3.39
C MET A 135 -8.82 -1.13 -2.47
N GLN A 136 -7.70 -0.54 -2.86
CA GLN A 136 -6.47 -0.50 -2.08
C GLN A 136 -6.28 0.82 -1.31
N VAL A 137 -7.25 1.74 -1.34
CA VAL A 137 -7.19 3.02 -0.62
C VAL A 137 -6.78 2.84 0.85
N HIS A 138 -7.41 1.92 1.60
CA HIS A 138 -7.09 1.71 3.01
C HIS A 138 -5.64 1.24 3.25
N TYR A 139 -5.09 0.45 2.31
CA TYR A 139 -3.69 0.02 2.32
C TYR A 139 -2.75 1.17 1.97
N LEU A 140 -2.97 1.79 0.81
CA LEU A 140 -1.99 2.68 0.18
C LEU A 140 -2.05 4.10 0.76
N LYS A 141 -3.25 4.68 0.93
CA LYS A 141 -3.39 6.03 1.50
C LYS A 141 -3.13 6.01 3.01
N GLY A 142 -3.47 4.91 3.70
CA GLY A 142 -3.02 4.65 5.08
C GLY A 142 -1.49 4.53 5.19
N TYR A 143 -0.85 3.77 4.30
CA TYR A 143 0.61 3.70 4.20
C TYR A 143 1.25 5.09 4.02
N PHE A 144 0.71 5.91 3.11
CA PHE A 144 1.24 7.24 2.86
C PHE A 144 1.02 8.22 4.01
N LEU A 145 -0.10 8.13 4.73
CA LEU A 145 -0.30 8.90 5.97
C LEU A 145 0.79 8.56 6.99
N LEU A 146 1.07 7.28 7.22
CA LEU A 146 2.13 6.88 8.16
C LEU A 146 3.52 7.33 7.69
N ARG A 147 3.80 7.28 6.39
CA ARG A 147 5.02 7.84 5.81
C ARG A 147 5.13 9.36 5.94
N PHE A 148 4.02 10.08 5.82
CA PHE A 148 3.96 11.51 6.07
C PHE A 148 4.30 11.81 7.53
N LEU A 149 3.64 11.13 8.48
CA LEU A 149 3.94 11.27 9.90
C LEU A 149 5.41 10.92 10.21
N ALA A 150 5.94 9.86 9.61
CA ALA A 150 7.34 9.48 9.74
C ALA A 150 8.29 10.58 9.25
N SER A 151 7.94 11.27 8.15
CA SER A 151 8.73 12.39 7.65
C SER A 151 8.71 13.61 8.56
N GLU A 152 7.67 13.74 9.41
CA GLU A 152 7.54 14.86 10.34
C GLU A 152 8.29 14.66 11.66
N VAL A 153 8.34 13.42 12.17
CA VAL A 153 8.94 13.10 13.48
C VAL A 153 10.22 12.25 13.39
N GLY A 154 10.50 11.65 12.24
CA GLY A 154 11.58 10.70 12.01
C GLY A 154 11.15 9.25 12.23
N ASP A 155 11.67 8.34 11.39
CA ASP A 155 11.28 6.93 11.36
C ASP A 155 11.42 6.22 12.71
N GLN A 156 12.55 6.42 13.40
CA GLN A 156 12.80 5.76 14.68
C GLN A 156 11.84 6.23 15.78
N HIS A 157 11.56 7.54 15.84
CA HIS A 157 10.60 8.08 16.81
C HIS A 157 9.18 7.59 16.55
N LEU A 158 8.78 7.44 15.27
CA LEU A 158 7.49 6.87 14.93
C LEU A 158 7.38 5.40 15.35
N ILE A 159 8.43 4.60 15.16
CA ILE A 159 8.47 3.20 15.59
C ILE A 159 8.43 3.08 17.13
N ASP A 160 9.15 3.93 17.85
CA ASP A 160 9.07 3.97 19.30
C ASP A 160 7.68 4.37 19.79
N PHE A 161 7.04 5.33 19.11
CA PHE A 161 5.65 5.68 19.35
C PHE A 161 4.70 4.50 19.09
N PHE A 162 4.87 3.72 18.02
CA PHE A 162 4.04 2.51 17.80
C PHE A 162 4.15 1.51 18.95
N ARG A 163 5.34 1.32 19.54
CA ARG A 163 5.50 0.45 20.71
C ARG A 163 4.70 0.95 21.91
N LEU A 164 4.74 2.26 22.16
CA LEU A 164 3.93 2.89 23.22
C LEU A 164 2.44 2.76 22.94
N PHE A 165 2.04 2.96 21.69
CA PHE A 165 0.66 2.86 21.23
C PHE A 165 0.11 1.44 21.42
N VAL A 166 0.84 0.43 20.94
CA VAL A 166 0.53 -1.00 21.14
C VAL A 166 0.37 -1.31 22.62
N LYS A 167 1.31 -0.87 23.47
CA LYS A 167 1.23 -1.12 24.91
C LYS A 167 -0.02 -0.53 25.56
N LYS A 168 -0.46 0.66 25.10
CA LYS A 168 -1.63 1.35 25.65
C LYS A 168 -2.95 0.75 25.18
N TYR A 169 -3.05 0.40 23.89
CA TYR A 169 -4.31 -0.04 23.25
C TYR A 169 -4.39 -1.55 23.02
N HIS A 170 -3.45 -2.32 23.58
CA HIS A 170 -3.45 -3.78 23.49
C HIS A 170 -4.83 -4.37 23.89
N GLY A 171 -5.42 -5.16 22.99
CA GLY A 171 -6.71 -5.82 23.20
C GLY A 171 -7.93 -4.91 23.02
N GLN A 172 -7.77 -3.74 22.41
CA GLN A 172 -8.84 -2.77 22.19
C GLN A 172 -9.17 -2.60 20.72
N LEU A 173 -10.41 -2.15 20.47
CA LEU A 173 -10.83 -1.63 19.18
C LEU A 173 -10.75 -0.10 19.23
N ILE A 174 -10.11 0.53 18.25
CA ILE A 174 -9.78 1.96 18.27
C ILE A 174 -10.34 2.73 17.07
N LEU A 175 -10.52 4.04 17.27
CA LEU A 175 -10.81 5.00 16.22
C LEU A 175 -9.51 5.64 15.69
N SER A 176 -9.55 6.21 14.48
CA SER A 176 -8.46 7.07 13.97
C SER A 176 -8.10 8.18 14.93
N GLN A 177 -9.10 8.74 15.62
CA GLN A 177 -8.93 9.80 16.60
C GLN A 177 -8.03 9.38 17.77
N ASP A 178 -8.16 8.14 18.27
CA ASP A 178 -7.35 7.64 19.39
C ASP A 178 -5.86 7.64 19.03
N PHE A 179 -5.54 7.17 17.81
CA PHE A 179 -4.20 7.16 17.28
C PHE A 179 -3.64 8.57 17.07
N LEU A 180 -4.37 9.41 16.34
CA LEU A 180 -3.91 10.75 15.97
C LEU A 180 -3.80 11.68 17.18
N GLN A 181 -4.72 11.61 18.14
CA GLN A 181 -4.61 12.37 19.39
C GLN A 181 -3.41 11.92 20.22
N MET A 182 -3.20 10.61 20.38
CA MET A 182 -2.02 10.14 21.12
C MET A 182 -0.72 10.55 20.42
N PHE A 183 -0.69 10.53 19.08
CA PHE A 183 0.45 11.01 18.29
C PHE A 183 0.73 12.49 18.57
N LEU A 184 -0.27 13.37 18.48
CA LEU A 184 -0.10 14.81 18.71
C LEU A 184 0.28 15.14 20.17
N ILE A 185 -0.24 14.39 21.14
CA ILE A 185 0.17 14.50 22.56
C ILE A 185 1.63 14.08 22.74
N THR A 186 2.07 13.03 22.04
CA THR A 186 3.45 12.53 22.12
C THR A 186 4.43 13.50 21.44
N PHE A 187 4.00 14.16 20.36
CA PHE A 187 4.80 15.09 19.58
C PHE A 187 4.18 16.49 19.54
N PRO A 188 4.13 17.22 20.67
CA PRO A 188 3.43 18.51 20.77
C PRO A 188 4.03 19.60 19.87
N HIS A 189 5.27 19.42 19.40
CA HIS A 189 5.91 20.34 18.46
C HIS A 189 5.28 20.32 17.05
N MET A 190 4.44 19.32 16.74
CA MET A 190 3.68 19.23 15.49
C MET A 190 2.69 20.38 15.31
N GLU A 191 2.08 20.86 16.39
CA GLU A 191 1.14 21.98 16.35
C GLU A 191 1.80 23.27 15.83
N ARG A 192 3.08 23.50 16.18
CA ARG A 192 3.87 24.63 15.67
C ARG A 192 4.14 24.54 14.17
N LYS A 193 4.05 23.34 13.59
CA LYS A 193 4.14 23.11 12.14
C LYS A 193 2.77 23.18 11.45
N GLY A 194 1.70 23.53 12.18
CA GLY A 194 0.33 23.57 11.66
C GLY A 194 -0.36 22.21 11.58
N LEU A 195 0.27 21.15 12.09
CA LEU A 195 -0.30 19.81 12.06
C LEU A 195 -1.23 19.61 13.25
N THR A 196 -2.53 19.76 13.01
CA THR A 196 -3.60 19.56 13.98
C THR A 196 -4.44 18.33 13.63
N LEU A 197 -5.26 17.87 14.58
CA LEU A 197 -6.19 16.76 14.32
C LEU A 197 -7.13 17.09 13.15
N SER A 198 -7.70 18.30 13.12
CA SER A 198 -8.62 18.71 12.04
C SER A 198 -7.93 18.81 10.69
N ALA A 199 -6.67 19.27 10.64
CA ALA A 199 -5.89 19.32 9.41
C ALA A 199 -5.62 17.91 8.86
N ILE A 200 -5.20 16.97 9.72
CA ILE A 200 -5.00 15.57 9.30
C ILE A 200 -6.30 14.96 8.78
N TYR A 201 -7.42 15.22 9.45
CA TYR A 201 -8.72 14.73 9.00
C TYR A 201 -9.08 15.29 7.62
N ALA A 202 -8.98 16.61 7.45
CA ALA A 202 -9.33 17.30 6.22
C ALA A 202 -8.44 16.94 5.04
N ASP A 203 -7.15 16.65 5.28
CA ASP A 203 -6.21 16.37 4.19
C ASP A 203 -6.12 14.88 3.85
N TRP A 204 -6.18 14.00 4.86
CA TRP A 204 -5.89 12.57 4.69
C TRP A 204 -7.10 11.67 4.84
N LEU A 205 -7.95 11.89 5.84
CA LEU A 205 -8.99 10.94 6.21
C LEU A 205 -10.27 11.13 5.40
N ASP A 206 -10.77 12.37 5.37
CA ASP A 206 -12.14 12.69 4.93
C ASP A 206 -12.20 13.19 3.48
N ARG A 207 -11.05 13.50 2.86
CA ARG A 207 -10.98 14.09 1.53
C ARG A 207 -10.69 13.06 0.44
N PRO A 208 -11.45 13.07 -0.68
CA PRO A 208 -11.15 12.23 -1.84
C PRO A 208 -9.88 12.70 -2.55
N GLY A 209 -9.36 11.86 -3.44
CA GLY A 209 -8.16 12.15 -4.21
C GLY A 209 -6.87 12.07 -3.39
N ILE A 210 -5.86 12.78 -3.88
CA ILE A 210 -4.48 12.67 -3.43
C ILE A 210 -4.10 13.92 -2.61
N PRO A 211 -3.50 13.75 -1.42
CA PRO A 211 -2.94 14.87 -0.67
C PRO A 211 -1.77 15.53 -1.39
N GLU A 212 -1.65 16.86 -1.30
CA GLU A 212 -0.60 17.65 -1.98
C GLU A 212 0.81 17.16 -1.66
N TRP A 213 1.09 16.84 -0.40
CA TRP A 213 2.38 16.27 0.03
C TRP A 213 2.79 15.03 -0.78
N LEU A 214 1.81 14.20 -1.15
CA LEU A 214 2.10 12.97 -1.89
C LEU A 214 2.45 13.25 -3.36
N HIS A 215 1.86 14.28 -3.97
CA HIS A 215 2.25 14.74 -5.30
C HIS A 215 3.72 15.20 -5.31
N GLU A 216 4.11 16.05 -4.37
CA GLU A 216 5.48 16.56 -4.26
C GLU A 216 6.50 15.44 -4.03
N ARG A 217 6.22 14.54 -3.08
CA ARG A 217 7.11 13.41 -2.77
C ARG A 217 7.24 12.42 -3.92
N SER A 218 6.16 12.19 -4.67
CA SER A 218 6.21 11.31 -5.83
C SER A 218 7.18 11.78 -6.92
N ALA A 219 7.32 13.10 -7.09
CA ALA A 219 8.28 13.66 -8.03
C ALA A 219 9.72 13.34 -7.61
N VAL A 220 10.02 13.38 -6.31
CA VAL A 220 11.33 12.99 -5.76
C VAL A 220 11.61 11.51 -6.01
N TRP A 221 10.67 10.61 -5.66
CA TRP A 221 10.88 9.17 -5.86
C TRP A 221 11.03 8.80 -7.33
N SER A 222 10.41 9.57 -8.23
CA SER A 222 10.54 9.34 -9.68
C SER A 222 11.96 9.52 -10.22
N GLN A 223 12.83 10.21 -9.46
CA GLN A 223 14.23 10.49 -9.80
C GLN A 223 15.20 9.59 -9.00
N ALA A 224 14.69 8.64 -8.21
CA ALA A 224 15.54 7.74 -7.43
C ALA A 224 16.43 6.86 -8.34
N ARG A 225 17.65 6.55 -7.89
CA ARG A 225 18.65 5.80 -8.66
C ARG A 225 18.11 4.51 -9.28
N LEU A 226 17.45 3.67 -8.48
CA LEU A 226 16.88 2.40 -8.96
C LEU A 226 15.80 2.61 -10.02
N VAL A 227 15.07 3.72 -9.96
CA VAL A 227 14.03 4.07 -10.95
C VAL A 227 14.70 4.50 -12.26
N GLU A 228 15.75 5.31 -12.18
CA GLU A 228 16.53 5.72 -13.36
C GLU A 228 17.21 4.54 -14.05
N GLU A 229 17.71 3.56 -13.29
CA GLU A 229 18.25 2.31 -13.85
C GLU A 229 17.21 1.53 -14.66
N VAL A 230 15.99 1.38 -14.11
CA VAL A 230 14.88 0.73 -14.82
C VAL A 230 14.49 1.52 -16.08
N LYS A 231 14.39 2.85 -15.98
CA LYS A 231 14.08 3.71 -17.14
C LYS A 231 15.12 3.58 -18.25
N ALA A 232 16.41 3.61 -17.88
CA ALA A 232 17.51 3.45 -18.83
C ALA A 232 17.44 2.10 -19.55
N GLU A 233 17.12 1.03 -18.81
CA GLU A 233 16.98 -0.30 -19.39
C GLU A 233 15.78 -0.38 -20.36
N VAL A 234 14.64 0.20 -20.00
CA VAL A 234 13.46 0.28 -20.90
C VAL A 234 13.80 1.00 -22.21
N VAL A 235 14.56 2.10 -22.16
CA VAL A 235 15.00 2.83 -23.36
C VAL A 235 15.85 1.94 -24.27
N LYS A 236 16.79 1.16 -23.71
CA LYS A 236 17.59 0.22 -24.49
C LYS A 236 16.72 -0.81 -25.23
N TRP A 237 15.71 -1.37 -24.54
CA TRP A 237 14.79 -2.34 -25.15
C TRP A 237 13.92 -1.73 -26.26
N ILE A 238 13.43 -0.51 -26.07
CA ILE A 238 12.68 0.22 -27.10
C ILE A 238 13.55 0.45 -28.34
N LEU A 239 14.80 0.88 -28.18
CA LEU A 239 15.70 1.10 -29.31
C LEU A 239 16.08 -0.21 -30.02
N SER A 240 16.34 -1.28 -29.26
CA SER A 240 16.63 -2.60 -29.81
C SER A 240 15.47 -3.14 -30.65
N SER A 241 14.23 -3.08 -30.12
CA SER A 241 13.04 -3.54 -30.83
C SER A 241 12.80 -2.79 -32.15
N ARG A 242 13.01 -1.47 -32.19
CA ARG A 242 12.91 -0.64 -33.40
C ARG A 242 13.97 -1.04 -34.45
N THR A 243 15.18 -1.35 -34.00
CA THR A 243 16.28 -1.80 -34.86
C THR A 243 15.98 -3.18 -35.48
N HIS A 244 15.37 -4.08 -34.69
CA HIS A 244 14.90 -5.38 -35.18
C HIS A 244 13.73 -5.27 -36.16
N GLN A 245 12.78 -4.34 -35.94
CA GLN A 245 11.70 -4.06 -36.89
C GLN A 245 12.22 -3.47 -38.22
N ALA A 246 13.23 -2.60 -38.18
CA ALA A 246 13.88 -2.05 -39.38
C ALA A 246 14.61 -3.14 -40.19
N LYS A 247 15.25 -4.11 -39.54
CA LYS A 247 15.89 -5.26 -40.19
C LYS A 247 14.90 -6.36 -40.61
N GLY A 248 13.72 -6.43 -39.99
CA GLY A 248 12.67 -7.43 -40.23
C GLY A 248 11.81 -7.20 -41.47
N ARG A 249 11.85 -6.01 -42.09
CA ARG A 249 11.04 -5.68 -43.30
C ARG A 249 11.42 -6.44 -44.58
N LYS A 250 12.46 -7.30 -44.58
CA LYS A 250 12.86 -8.12 -45.74
C LYS A 250 12.49 -9.61 -45.70
N ARG A 251 11.80 -10.11 -44.67
CA ARG A 251 11.27 -11.48 -44.68
C ARG A 251 9.75 -11.47 -44.57
N LYS A 252 9.09 -11.64 -45.72
CA LYS A 252 7.70 -12.07 -45.81
C LYS A 252 7.62 -13.44 -45.14
N ARG A 253 7.24 -13.46 -43.85
CA ARG A 253 7.00 -14.70 -43.12
C ARG A 253 5.64 -15.20 -43.59
N THR A 254 5.61 -16.35 -44.26
CA THR A 254 4.36 -17.08 -44.51
C THR A 254 3.70 -17.32 -43.15
N GLU A 255 2.50 -16.78 -42.97
CA GLU A 255 1.74 -16.92 -41.74
C GLU A 255 1.48 -18.41 -41.46
N PRO A 256 1.64 -18.88 -40.21
CA PRO A 256 1.06 -20.16 -39.84
C PRO A 256 -0.45 -20.01 -39.83
N LYS A 257 -1.17 -20.87 -40.56
CA LYS A 257 -2.63 -20.99 -40.47
C LYS A 257 -3.02 -21.33 -39.02
N VAL A 258 -3.49 -20.35 -38.28
CA VAL A 258 -4.14 -20.57 -36.98
C VAL A 258 -5.61 -20.81 -37.26
N ASN A 259 -6.06 -22.06 -37.08
CA ASN A 259 -7.49 -22.39 -37.08
C ASN A 259 -8.11 -21.85 -35.79
N TYR A 260 -8.73 -20.67 -35.86
CA TYR A 260 -9.74 -20.30 -34.88
C TYR A 260 -11.02 -21.10 -35.21
N LYS A 261 -11.37 -22.07 -34.36
CA LYS A 261 -12.76 -22.52 -34.29
C LYS A 261 -13.52 -21.44 -33.54
N GLU A 262 -14.35 -20.69 -34.27
CA GLU A 262 -15.38 -19.85 -33.66
C GLU A 262 -16.24 -20.72 -32.74
N VAL A 263 -16.28 -20.35 -31.46
CA VAL A 263 -17.25 -20.91 -30.53
C VAL A 263 -18.56 -20.21 -30.84
N GLY A 264 -19.46 -20.93 -31.51
CA GLY A 264 -20.78 -20.45 -31.87
C GLY A 264 -21.57 -20.02 -30.64
N THR A 265 -22.32 -18.93 -30.80
CA THR A 265 -23.27 -18.38 -29.85
C THR A 265 -24.26 -19.47 -29.43
N LEU A 266 -24.19 -19.92 -28.18
CA LEU A 266 -25.25 -20.72 -27.58
C LEU A 266 -26.43 -19.79 -27.28
N GLN A 267 -27.49 -19.91 -28.08
CA GLN A 267 -28.82 -19.42 -27.72
C GLN A 267 -29.40 -20.34 -26.66
N TYR A 268 -29.73 -19.78 -25.49
CA TYR A 268 -30.90 -20.14 -24.69
C TYR A 268 -31.43 -18.89 -24.00
#